data_AF-A0A9D2B8Y8-F1
#
_entry.id   AF-A0A9D2B8Y8-F1
#
_cell.length_a   1.000
_cell.length_b   1.000
_cell.length_c   1.000
_cell.angle_alpha   90.00
_cell.angle_beta   90.00
_cell.angle_gamma   90.00
#
_symmetry.space_group_name_H-M   'P 1'
#
loop_
_entity.id
_entity.type
_entity.pdbx_description
1 polymer ?
#
loop_
_entity_poly.entity_id
_entity_poly.type
_entity_poly.pdbx_seq_one_letter_code
_entity_poly.pdbx_strand_id
1 'polypeptide(L)'
;MKKKRKNKQMDQRTKIVFFFVLVFVIAMSVSYLGLYRQSRELKKEEKQVEADIRDAKKEKKELKDKKEYVKTKEFIEKMATEKFGLLYPGEYLLKADEEE
;
A
#
# COMPACT_ATOMS: atom_id res chain seq x y z
N MET A 1 61.84 28.15 24.11
CA MET A 1 60.73 28.93 24.71
C MET A 1 59.43 28.13 24.62
N LYS A 2 58.81 27.74 25.75
CA LYS A 2 57.58 26.94 25.76
C LYS A 2 56.35 27.87 25.79
N LYS A 3 55.59 27.96 24.69
CA LYS A 3 54.32 28.72 24.61
C LYS A 3 53.29 28.05 25.53
N LYS A 4 52.99 28.67 26.67
CA LYS A 4 51.85 28.28 27.53
C LYS A 4 50.55 28.54 26.76
N ARG A 5 49.81 27.48 26.43
CA ARG A 5 48.45 27.57 25.91
C ARG A 5 47.58 28.24 26.98
N LYS A 6 47.17 29.49 26.76
CA LYS A 6 46.19 30.16 27.62
C LYS A 6 44.87 29.43 27.45
N ASN A 7 44.47 28.69 28.48
CA ASN A 7 43.15 28.06 28.52
C ASN A 7 42.12 29.19 28.62
N LYS A 8 41.48 29.52 27.49
CA LYS A 8 40.49 30.61 27.41
C LYS A 8 39.23 30.11 28.10
N GLN A 9 39.14 30.30 29.41
CA GLN A 9 37.93 30.00 30.16
C GLN A 9 36.80 30.87 29.60
N MET A 10 35.71 30.23 29.19
CA MET A 10 34.52 30.93 28.71
C MET A 10 33.91 31.71 29.86
N ASP A 11 33.56 32.96 29.57
CA ASP A 11 32.87 33.83 30.51
C ASP A 11 31.49 33.26 30.87
N GLN A 12 31.01 33.50 32.08
CA GLN A 12 29.79 32.89 32.62
C GLN A 12 28.57 33.22 31.76
N ARG A 13 28.51 34.43 31.19
CA ARG A 13 27.47 34.85 30.24
C ARG A 13 27.44 33.99 28.98
N THR A 14 28.61 33.65 28.44
CA THR A 14 28.73 32.80 27.24
C THR A 14 28.30 31.36 27.54
N LYS A 15 28.57 30.85 28.75
CA LYS A 15 28.11 29.51 29.16
C LYS A 15 26.58 29.44 29.26
N ILE A 16 25.94 30.46 29.80
CA ILE A 16 24.47 30.55 29.90
C ILE A 16 23.84 30.60 28.50
N VAL A 17 24.36 31.46 27.61
CA VAL A 17 23.88 31.52 26.22
C VAL A 17 24.05 30.18 25.51
N PHE A 18 25.21 29.52 25.68
CA PHE A 18 25.45 28.21 25.08
C PHE A 18 24.50 27.14 25.61
N PHE A 19 24.15 27.18 26.90
CA PHE A 19 23.16 26.28 27.49
C PHE A 19 21.77 26.47 26.86
N PHE A 20 21.30 27.72 26.72
CA PHE A 20 20.02 27.99 26.06
C PHE A 20 20.01 27.54 24.59
N VAL A 21 21.11 27.77 23.86
CA VAL A 21 21.26 27.28 22.49
C VAL A 21 21.21 25.75 22.44
N LEU A 22 21.88 25.06 23.37
CA LEU A 22 21.86 23.60 23.45
C LEU A 22 20.45 23.06 23.69
N VAL A 23 19.71 23.64 24.65
CA VAL A 23 18.31 23.27 24.94
C VAL A 23 17.42 23.53 23.73
N PHE A 24 17.61 24.65 23.04
CA PHE A 24 16.85 24.98 21.83
C PHE A 24 17.09 23.98 20.69
N VAL A 25 18.35 23.59 20.45
CA VAL A 25 18.70 22.57 19.44
C VAL A 25 18.09 21.21 19.78
N ILE A 26 18.06 20.82 21.06
CA ILE A 26 17.41 19.57 21.49
C ILE A 26 15.90 19.65 21.25
N ALA A 27 15.25 20.76 21.63
CA ALA A 27 13.82 20.96 21.41
C ALA A 27 13.43 20.93 19.93
N MET A 28 14.22 21.58 19.06
CA MET A 28 14.05 21.51 17.61
C MET A 28 14.23 20.09 17.07
N SER A 29 15.22 19.34 17.58
CA SER A 29 15.48 17.96 17.16
C SER A 29 14.31 17.02 17.49
N VAL A 30 13.73 17.17 18.68
CA VAL A 30 12.52 16.40 19.08
C VAL A 30 11.32 16.76 18.21
N SER A 31 11.13 18.06 17.94
CA SER A 31 10.04 18.55 17.08
C SER A 31 10.17 18.02 15.64
N TYR A 32 11.39 18.00 15.11
CA TYR A 32 11.70 17.49 13.77
C TYR A 32 11.42 15.98 13.65
N LEU A 33 11.76 15.19 14.68
CA LEU A 33 11.45 13.76 14.71
C LEU A 33 9.94 13.48 14.75
N GLY A 34 9.15 14.32 15.45
CA GLY A 34 7.70 14.23 15.48
C GLY A 34 7.07 14.46 14.09
N LEU A 35 7.48 15.53 13.40
CA LEU A 35 7.06 15.86 12.04
C LEU A 35 7.43 14.76 11.03
N TYR A 36 8.62 14.16 11.18
CA TYR A 36 9.08 13.09 10.29
C TYR A 36 8.24 11.81 10.44
N ARG A 37 7.79 11.48 11.66
CA ARG A 37 6.88 10.34 11.88
C ARG A 37 5.52 10.58 11.23
N GLN A 38 4.94 11.76 11.43
CA GLN A 38 3.63 12.13 10.87
C GLN A 38 3.65 12.10 9.32
N SER A 39 4.74 12.58 8.70
CA SER A 39 4.90 12.53 7.25
C SER A 39 5.02 11.09 6.70
N ARG A 40 5.58 10.16 7.47
CA ARG A 40 5.66 8.75 7.05
C ARG A 40 4.34 8.00 7.19
N GLU A 41 3.56 8.30 8.23
CA GLU A 41 2.23 7.70 8.40
C GLU A 41 1.28 8.15 7.30
N LEU A 42 1.24 9.46 7.02
CA LEU A 42 0.44 10.01 5.93
C LEU A 42 0.80 9.40 4.56
N LYS A 43 2.09 9.23 4.27
CA LYS A 43 2.54 8.58 3.02
C LYS A 43 2.23 7.09 2.96
N LYS A 44 2.14 6.39 4.10
CA LYS A 44 1.73 4.98 4.14
C LYS A 44 0.24 4.85 3.90
N GLU A 45 -0.54 5.69 4.58
CA GLU A 45 -1.99 5.73 4.45
C GLU A 45 -2.40 6.10 3.03
N GLU A 46 -1.77 7.12 2.43
CA GLU A 46 -2.00 7.50 1.03
C GLU A 46 -1.73 6.34 0.06
N LYS A 47 -0.60 5.64 0.23
CA LYS A 47 -0.27 4.47 -0.61
C LYS A 47 -1.23 3.31 -0.42
N GLN A 48 -1.70 3.09 0.81
CA GLN A 48 -2.63 2.01 1.13
C GLN A 48 -4.00 2.30 0.53
N VAL A 49 -4.53 3.50 0.75
CA VAL A 49 -5.79 3.95 0.16
C VAL A 49 -5.74 3.91 -1.37
N GLU A 50 -4.62 4.32 -1.98
CA GLU A 50 -4.46 4.23 -3.44
C GLU A 50 -4.43 2.77 -3.94
N ALA A 51 -3.78 1.87 -3.19
CA ALA A 51 -3.81 0.44 -3.50
C ALA A 51 -5.22 -0.13 -3.43
N ASP A 52 -5.96 0.15 -2.35
CA ASP A 52 -7.34 -0.31 -2.17
C ASP A 52 -8.27 0.19 -3.29
N ILE A 53 -8.10 1.45 -3.72
CA ILE A 53 -8.85 2.02 -4.85
C ILE A 53 -8.53 1.27 -6.16
N ARG A 54 -7.27 0.92 -6.41
CA ARG A 54 -6.89 0.18 -7.62
C ARG A 54 -7.46 -1.23 -7.62
N ASP A 55 -7.38 -1.92 -6.49
CA ASP A 55 -7.89 -3.28 -6.34
C ASP A 55 -9.40 -3.32 -6.50
N ALA A 56 -10.13 -2.40 -5.83
CA ALA A 56 -11.57 -2.26 -5.99
C ALA A 56 -11.98 -1.94 -7.44
N LYS A 57 -11.22 -1.10 -8.15
CA LYS A 57 -11.46 -0.80 -9.57
C LYS A 57 -11.23 -2.03 -10.46
N LYS A 58 -10.21 -2.82 -10.17
CA LYS A 58 -9.90 -4.06 -10.90
C LYS A 58 -11.01 -5.08 -10.69
N GLU A 59 -11.40 -5.33 -9.45
CA GLU A 59 -12.49 -6.24 -9.11
C GLU A 59 -13.81 -5.81 -9.77
N LYS A 60 -14.12 -4.50 -9.73
CA LYS A 60 -15.31 -3.96 -10.42
C LYS A 60 -15.29 -4.24 -11.93
N LYS A 61 -14.13 -4.14 -12.57
CA LYS A 61 -13.98 -4.45 -13.99
C LYS A 61 -14.19 -5.93 -14.26
N GLU A 62 -13.54 -6.81 -13.49
CA GLU A 62 -13.69 -8.26 -13.61
C GLU A 62 -15.14 -8.71 -13.40
N LEU A 63 -15.83 -8.15 -12.40
CA LEU A 63 -17.25 -8.41 -12.17
C LEU A 63 -18.13 -7.93 -13.32
N LYS A 64 -17.79 -6.80 -13.95
CA LYS A 64 -18.52 -6.31 -15.13
C LYS A 64 -18.34 -7.25 -16.31
N ASP A 65 -17.09 -7.65 -16.59
CA ASP A 65 -16.77 -8.55 -17.69
C ASP A 65 -17.45 -9.92 -17.48
N LYS A 66 -17.43 -10.45 -16.24
CA LYS A 66 -18.17 -11.68 -15.88
C LYS A 66 -19.67 -11.51 -16.04
N LYS A 67 -20.24 -10.36 -15.66
CA LYS A 67 -21.67 -10.05 -15.82
C LYS A 67 -22.09 -9.99 -17.29
N GLU A 68 -21.20 -9.54 -18.17
CA GLU A 68 -21.44 -9.55 -19.61
C GLU A 68 -21.28 -10.98 -20.17
N TYR A 69 -20.26 -11.72 -19.76
CA TYR A 69 -20.03 -13.10 -20.18
C TYR A 69 -21.20 -14.03 -19.86
N VAL A 70 -21.78 -13.96 -18.65
CA VAL A 70 -22.93 -14.82 -18.30
C VAL A 70 -24.20 -14.53 -19.11
N LYS A 71 -24.25 -13.42 -19.85
CA LYS A 71 -25.35 -13.08 -20.76
C LYS A 71 -25.11 -13.53 -22.20
N THR A 72 -23.91 -14.02 -22.52
CA THR A 72 -23.60 -14.45 -23.89
C THR A 72 -24.30 -15.77 -24.20
N LYS A 73 -24.52 -16.01 -25.50
CA LYS A 73 -25.07 -17.28 -25.98
C LYS A 73 -24.17 -18.46 -25.62
N GLU A 74 -22.86 -18.27 -25.72
CA GLU A 74 -21.86 -19.30 -25.37
C GLU A 74 -22.02 -19.79 -23.92
N PHE A 75 -22.21 -18.87 -22.97
CA PHE A 75 -22.46 -19.26 -21.58
C PHE A 75 -23.79 -19.99 -21.42
N ILE A 76 -24.85 -19.54 -22.11
CA ILE A 76 -26.17 -20.17 -22.09
C ILE A 76 -26.11 -21.58 -22.68
N GLU A 77 -25.46 -21.75 -23.82
CA GLU A 77 -25.28 -23.05 -24.50
C GLU A 77 -24.47 -23.99 -23.62
N LYS A 78 -23.33 -23.54 -23.09
CA LYS A 78 -22.51 -24.33 -22.17
C LYS A 78 -23.32 -24.79 -20.95
N MET A 79 -24.08 -23.89 -20.34
CA MET A 79 -24.93 -24.22 -19.18
C MET A 79 -26.11 -25.13 -19.56
N ALA A 80 -26.69 -24.98 -20.75
CA ALA A 80 -27.75 -25.84 -21.27
C ALA A 80 -27.25 -27.27 -21.48
N THR A 81 -26.07 -27.41 -22.07
CA THR A 81 -25.41 -28.68 -22.32
C THR A 81 -24.92 -29.34 -21.03
N GLU A 82 -24.23 -28.61 -20.14
CA GLU A 82 -23.69 -29.16 -18.88
C GLU A 82 -24.80 -29.52 -17.86
N LYS A 83 -25.81 -28.66 -17.68
CA LYS A 83 -26.84 -28.87 -16.64
C LYS A 83 -28.03 -29.67 -17.13
N PHE A 84 -28.45 -29.46 -18.37
CA PHE A 84 -29.69 -30.03 -18.89
C PHE A 84 -29.45 -31.07 -20.00
N GLY A 85 -28.20 -31.30 -20.41
CA GLY A 85 -27.86 -32.25 -21.47
C GLY A 85 -28.41 -31.84 -22.84
N LEU A 86 -28.76 -30.56 -23.01
CA LEU A 86 -29.33 -30.06 -24.26
C LEU A 86 -28.21 -29.91 -25.30
N LEU A 87 -28.41 -30.55 -26.44
CA LEU A 87 -27.45 -30.65 -27.54
C LEU A 87 -28.15 -30.32 -28.85
N TYR A 88 -27.40 -29.79 -29.83
CA TYR A 88 -27.93 -29.62 -31.17
C TYR A 88 -28.07 -30.99 -31.87
N PRO A 89 -28.98 -31.11 -32.86
CA PRO A 89 -29.15 -32.36 -33.61
C PRO A 89 -27.82 -32.83 -34.25
N GLY A 90 -27.35 -34.02 -33.86
CA GLY A 90 -26.10 -34.61 -34.34
C GLY A 90 -24.90 -34.45 -33.39
N GLU A 91 -25.03 -33.70 -32.31
CA GLU A 91 -24.02 -33.61 -31.25
C GLU A 91 -24.22 -34.72 -30.20
N TYR A 92 -23.13 -35.18 -29.58
CA TYR A 92 -23.14 -36.19 -28.52
C TYR A 92 -22.25 -35.75 -27.35
N LEU A 93 -22.73 -35.94 -26.12
CA LEU A 93 -21.99 -35.58 -24.90
C LEU A 93 -21.01 -36.71 -24.55
N LEU A 94 -19.71 -36.42 -24.56
CA LEU A 94 -18.71 -37.33 -24.02
C LEU A 94 -18.55 -37.05 -22.52
N LYS A 95 -19.06 -37.94 -21.67
CA LYS A 95 -18.66 -38.00 -20.27
C LYS A 95 -17.51 -39.00 -20.19
N ALA A 96 -16.35 -38.55 -19.72
CA ALA A 96 -15.35 -39.50 -19.26
C ALA A 96 -15.94 -40.15 -18.00
N ASP A 97 -16.01 -41.48 -17.97
CA ASP A 97 -16.24 -42.19 -16.71
C ASP A 97 -15.04 -41.84 -15.82
N GLU A 98 -15.26 -41.01 -14.82
CA GLU A 98 -14.33 -40.89 -13.70
C GLU A 98 -14.38 -42.24 -13.00
N GLU A 99 -13.53 -43.18 -13.46
CA GLU A 99 -13.22 -44.40 -12.72
C GLU A 99 -12.76 -43.98 -11.31
N GLU A 100 -13.53 -44.38 -10.30
CA GLU A 100 -13.25 -44.18 -8.86
C GLU A 100 -11.87 -44.73 -8.45
#